data_AF-A0A8B7W2M6-F1
#
_entry.id   AF-A0A8B7W2M6-F1
#
_cell.length_a   1.000
_cell.length_b   1.000
_cell.length_c   1.000
_cell.angle_alpha   90.00
_cell.angle_beta   90.00
_cell.angle_gamma   90.00
#
_symmetry.space_group_name_H-M   'P 1'
#
loop_
_entity.id
_entity.type
_entity.pdbx_description
1 polymer ?
#
loop_
_entity_poly.entity_id
_entity_poly.type
_entity_poly.pdbx_seq_one_letter_code
_entity_poly.pdbx_strand_id
1 'polypeptide(L)'
;MAPPTLHVLFCFCCCLALVHPFDWQDLNPVAHLKSTAWFCKIQVLMSAASFGHTTIPKGSGSHSVGCTDLMFDYANKSTFFRLYYPSQDHDHFDTLWIPNEEYFFGLSKFLGTPRFVAKILNFFYGSSTVPANWNSPLRTGEKYPLIVFSHGLGAFRTIYSAIGIDLASHGFIVAAVEHRDGSASATYYFEDQPAAEMRNRSWHYLVIPTQQEAKGVRKEQVQKRAKECSQALSLILDIDQGVPVKNVLGLDFDLEQFKGSIDRSRIAIIGHSFGGATVIHTLSEDRRFRCGIALDAWMLPVGEEMHSKVPQPLFFINSASFQSLSDTMKMKKFYLPDKERKMITIKGSVHQNFADFTFSTGKIIGQKLTLKGDIDSNVAIALSDKASLAFLQKYLGLHKNFDRWDSLMEGNDENLKPGSPFDTTTQPPTLQNSTGIQKQNLD
;
A
#
# COMPACT_ATOMS: atom_id res chain seq x y z
N MET A 1 34.51 -22.53 -17.03
CA MET A 1 33.98 -22.23 -18.37
C MET A 1 32.46 -22.29 -18.28
N ALA A 2 31.80 -21.14 -18.28
CA ALA A 2 30.34 -21.06 -18.32
C ALA A 2 29.83 -21.46 -19.73
N PRO A 3 28.61 -22.00 -19.87
CA PRO A 3 28.12 -22.45 -21.16
C PRO A 3 27.95 -21.29 -22.16
N PRO A 4 28.15 -21.51 -23.48
CA PRO A 4 28.22 -20.45 -24.49
C PRO A 4 26.88 -19.74 -24.77
N THR A 5 25.78 -20.21 -24.17
CA THR A 5 24.44 -19.65 -24.34
C THR A 5 24.19 -18.40 -23.50
N LEU A 6 25.04 -18.09 -22.51
CA LEU A 6 24.88 -16.88 -21.68
C LEU A 6 25.45 -15.60 -22.32
N HIS A 7 26.40 -15.74 -23.27
CA HIS A 7 27.03 -14.59 -23.93
C HIS A 7 26.20 -14.00 -25.08
N VAL A 8 25.33 -14.80 -25.71
CA VAL A 8 24.46 -14.31 -26.78
C VAL A 8 23.32 -13.42 -26.25
N LEU A 9 22.87 -13.64 -25.00
CA LEU A 9 21.91 -12.73 -24.35
C LEU A 9 22.57 -11.40 -23.94
N PHE A 10 23.87 -11.41 -23.64
CA PHE A 10 24.61 -10.25 -23.16
C PHE A 10 24.99 -9.27 -24.30
N CYS A 11 25.29 -9.79 -25.50
CA CYS A 11 25.70 -8.96 -26.63
C CYS A 11 24.57 -8.16 -27.31
N PHE A 12 23.30 -8.51 -27.09
CA PHE A 12 22.16 -7.70 -27.54
C PHE A 12 21.77 -6.59 -26.54
N CYS A 13 22.48 -6.45 -25.41
CA CYS A 13 22.12 -5.53 -24.33
C CYS A 13 22.71 -4.12 -24.41
N CYS A 14 23.55 -3.79 -25.39
CA CYS A 14 24.33 -2.55 -25.35
C CYS A 14 23.94 -1.45 -26.35
N CYS A 15 22.92 -1.62 -27.18
CA CYS A 15 22.59 -0.61 -28.19
C CYS A 15 21.10 -0.27 -28.23
N LEU A 16 20.82 1.00 -27.88
CA LEU A 16 19.68 1.86 -28.27
C LEU A 16 18.52 2.06 -27.26
N ALA A 17 18.41 3.34 -26.92
CA ALA A 17 17.23 4.18 -26.68
C ALA A 17 16.66 4.30 -25.25
N LEU A 18 16.65 5.56 -24.81
CA LEU A 18 15.94 6.16 -23.69
C LEU A 18 14.51 5.59 -23.56
N VAL A 19 14.32 4.76 -22.54
CA VAL A 19 12.99 4.41 -22.06
C VAL A 19 12.50 5.62 -21.27
N HIS A 20 11.42 6.27 -21.72
CA HIS A 20 10.71 7.23 -20.88
C HIS A 20 10.33 6.54 -19.56
N PRO A 21 10.59 7.16 -18.39
CA PRO A 21 10.21 6.59 -17.11
C PRO A 21 8.71 6.26 -17.10
N PHE A 22 8.33 5.16 -16.44
CA PHE A 22 6.93 4.78 -16.27
C PHE A 22 6.19 5.93 -15.55
N ASP A 23 5.21 6.55 -16.21
CA ASP A 23 4.35 7.53 -15.56
C ASP A 23 3.22 6.81 -14.82
N TRP A 24 3.39 6.71 -13.50
CA TRP A 24 2.40 6.07 -12.62
C TRP A 24 1.11 6.88 -12.47
N GLN A 25 1.06 8.12 -12.98
CA GLN A 25 -0.16 8.93 -13.04
C GLN A 25 -0.95 8.72 -14.33
N ASP A 26 -0.40 8.00 -15.32
CA ASP A 26 -1.06 7.81 -16.60
C ASP A 26 -2.37 7.02 -16.43
N LEU A 27 -3.47 7.62 -16.88
CA LEU A 27 -4.81 7.06 -16.88
C LEU A 27 -4.93 5.84 -17.80
N ASN A 28 -4.02 5.74 -18.77
CA ASN A 28 -3.91 4.65 -19.73
C ASN A 28 -2.43 4.41 -20.07
N PRO A 29 -1.66 3.67 -19.24
CA PRO A 29 -0.23 3.40 -19.47
C PRO A 29 0.06 2.60 -20.76
N VAL A 30 -0.98 2.23 -21.51
CA VAL A 30 -0.95 1.44 -22.75
C VAL A 30 -1.19 2.31 -24.00
N ALA A 31 -1.68 3.56 -23.87
CA ALA A 31 -2.08 4.39 -25.03
C ALA A 31 -0.91 4.80 -25.95
N HIS A 32 0.33 4.79 -25.45
CA HIS A 32 1.52 5.16 -26.22
C HIS A 32 2.51 3.99 -26.31
N LEU A 33 2.29 3.07 -27.26
CA LEU A 33 3.26 1.99 -27.53
C LEU A 33 3.62 1.91 -29.02
N LYS A 34 4.81 2.45 -29.34
CA LYS A 34 5.58 2.03 -30.53
C LYS A 34 6.25 0.68 -30.23
N SER A 35 6.40 -0.19 -31.24
CA SER A 35 6.86 -1.58 -31.09
C SER A 35 8.19 -1.74 -30.34
N THR A 36 9.08 -0.75 -30.41
CA THR A 36 10.41 -0.76 -29.76
C THR A 36 10.37 -0.57 -28.24
N ALA A 37 9.36 0.13 -27.71
CA ALA A 37 9.23 0.40 -26.27
C ALA A 37 8.90 -0.87 -25.48
N TRP A 38 8.16 -1.81 -26.09
CA TRP A 38 7.79 -3.04 -25.45
C TRP A 38 8.99 -4.01 -25.30
N PHE A 39 9.84 -4.15 -26.33
CA PHE A 39 11.06 -4.96 -26.24
C PHE A 39 11.99 -4.48 -25.13
N CYS A 40 12.17 -3.17 -24.99
CA CYS A 40 12.97 -2.59 -23.90
C CYS A 40 12.38 -2.92 -22.53
N LYS A 41 11.05 -2.80 -22.36
CA LYS A 41 10.36 -3.18 -21.10
C LYS A 41 10.56 -4.67 -20.77
N ILE A 42 10.46 -5.57 -21.74
CA ILE A 42 10.73 -7.01 -21.54
C ILE A 42 12.17 -7.24 -21.11
N GLN A 43 13.14 -6.63 -21.80
CA GLN A 43 14.56 -6.84 -21.52
C GLN A 43 14.95 -6.38 -20.11
N VAL A 44 14.38 -5.26 -19.66
CA VAL A 44 14.60 -4.78 -18.28
C VAL A 44 13.89 -5.68 -17.26
N LEU A 45 12.65 -6.13 -17.53
CA LEU A 45 11.93 -7.10 -16.68
C LEU A 45 12.69 -8.44 -16.57
N MET A 46 13.23 -8.96 -17.67
CA MET A 46 14.04 -10.18 -17.71
C MET A 46 15.33 -10.05 -16.89
N SER A 47 15.98 -8.89 -16.98
CA SER A 47 17.19 -8.60 -16.21
C SER A 47 16.85 -8.49 -14.71
N ALA A 48 15.73 -7.84 -14.38
CA ALA A 48 15.24 -7.64 -13.01
C ALA A 48 14.99 -8.96 -12.29
N ALA A 49 14.49 -9.93 -13.04
CA ALA A 49 14.19 -11.26 -12.54
C ALA A 49 15.46 -12.10 -12.30
N SER A 50 16.61 -11.72 -12.88
CA SER A 50 17.83 -12.54 -12.88
C SER A 50 18.96 -12.03 -11.96
N PHE A 51 18.87 -10.83 -11.37
CA PHE A 51 19.97 -10.21 -10.62
C PHE A 51 19.56 -9.49 -9.33
N GLY A 52 20.13 -9.95 -8.20
CA GLY A 52 20.26 -9.20 -6.96
C GLY A 52 18.96 -8.97 -6.17
N HIS A 53 18.16 -10.02 -5.96
CA HIS A 53 16.95 -9.91 -5.15
C HIS A 53 17.26 -9.42 -3.73
N THR A 54 16.59 -8.36 -3.30
CA THR A 54 16.46 -8.05 -1.87
C THR A 54 15.27 -8.83 -1.32
N THR A 55 15.29 -9.16 -0.03
CA THR A 55 14.14 -9.82 0.61
C THR A 55 13.21 -8.75 1.17
N ILE A 56 11.91 -9.02 1.17
CA ILE A 56 10.94 -8.21 1.92
C ILE A 56 11.36 -8.23 3.39
N PRO A 57 11.51 -7.07 4.06
CA PRO A 57 12.05 -7.00 5.40
C PRO A 57 11.11 -7.66 6.41
N LYS A 58 11.68 -8.23 7.47
CA LYS A 58 10.91 -8.62 8.66
C LYS A 58 10.34 -7.39 9.35
N GLY A 59 9.26 -7.58 10.10
CA GLY A 59 8.76 -6.55 11.00
C GLY A 59 9.79 -6.20 12.08
N SER A 60 9.87 -4.93 12.44
CA SER A 60 10.84 -4.40 13.40
C SER A 60 10.33 -4.37 14.85
N GLY A 61 9.08 -4.78 15.07
CA GLY A 61 8.46 -4.92 16.38
C GLY A 61 8.83 -6.22 17.09
N SER A 62 8.26 -6.41 18.29
CA SER A 62 8.61 -7.52 19.18
C SER A 62 7.84 -8.82 18.94
N HIS A 63 6.75 -8.78 18.18
CA HIS A 63 5.91 -9.96 17.93
C HIS A 63 6.37 -10.68 16.67
N SER A 64 6.34 -12.02 16.70
CA SER A 64 6.28 -12.81 15.47
C SER A 64 4.94 -12.53 14.77
N VAL A 65 4.90 -12.71 13.46
CA VAL A 65 3.75 -12.32 12.64
C VAL A 65 3.17 -13.54 11.94
N GLY A 66 1.90 -13.80 12.20
CA GLY A 66 1.07 -14.74 11.45
C GLY A 66 0.44 -14.09 10.23
N CYS A 67 0.09 -14.91 9.24
CA CYS A 67 -0.62 -14.49 8.04
C CYS A 67 -1.69 -15.52 7.65
N THR A 68 -2.86 -15.06 7.22
CA THR A 68 -3.86 -15.94 6.58
C THR A 68 -4.66 -15.16 5.54
N ASP A 69 -5.39 -15.86 4.67
CA ASP A 69 -6.34 -15.25 3.75
C ASP A 69 -7.78 -15.62 4.16
N LEU A 70 -8.68 -14.63 4.18
CA LEU A 70 -10.08 -14.84 4.51
C LEU A 70 -10.96 -14.36 3.37
N MET A 71 -11.85 -15.24 2.89
CA MET A 71 -12.93 -14.87 1.98
C MET A 71 -14.27 -15.28 2.58
N PHE A 72 -15.24 -14.39 2.53
CA PHE A 72 -16.61 -14.61 2.99
C PHE A 72 -17.58 -14.33 1.86
N ASP A 73 -18.72 -15.02 1.89
CA ASP A 73 -19.76 -14.99 0.87
C ASP A 73 -19.26 -15.36 -0.54
N TYR A 74 -20.11 -15.14 -1.53
CA TYR A 74 -19.91 -15.56 -2.91
C TYR A 74 -20.15 -14.39 -3.87
N ALA A 75 -19.77 -14.59 -5.13
CA ALA A 75 -20.04 -13.65 -6.21
C ALA A 75 -19.53 -12.22 -5.91
N ASN A 76 -20.28 -11.23 -6.42
CA ASN A 76 -20.03 -9.81 -6.25
C ASN A 76 -20.23 -9.29 -4.80
N LYS A 77 -20.77 -10.11 -3.90
CA LYS A 77 -20.94 -9.78 -2.47
C LYS A 77 -19.75 -10.22 -1.62
N SER A 78 -18.84 -11.02 -2.19
CA SER A 78 -17.74 -11.59 -1.44
C SER A 78 -16.78 -10.54 -0.91
N THR A 79 -16.40 -10.67 0.36
CA THR A 79 -15.32 -9.88 0.96
C THR A 79 -14.07 -10.73 1.05
N PHE A 80 -12.91 -10.17 0.66
CA PHE A 80 -11.65 -10.91 0.61
C PHE A 80 -10.52 -10.03 1.07
N PHE A 81 -9.73 -10.55 2.00
CA PHE A 81 -8.58 -9.84 2.53
C PHE A 81 -7.52 -10.81 3.05
N ARG A 82 -6.29 -10.32 3.12
CA ARG A 82 -5.18 -10.97 3.81
C ARG A 82 -5.08 -10.38 5.21
N LEU A 83 -4.99 -11.21 6.22
CA LEU A 83 -4.71 -10.80 7.59
C LEU A 83 -3.22 -10.95 7.89
N TYR A 84 -2.65 -9.93 8.53
CA TYR A 84 -1.40 -10.01 9.28
C TYR A 84 -1.69 -9.74 10.75
N TYR A 85 -1.14 -10.55 11.65
CA TYR A 85 -1.47 -10.47 13.08
C TYR A 85 -0.32 -10.99 13.95
N PRO A 86 -0.24 -10.60 15.23
CA PRO A 86 0.74 -11.16 16.15
C PRO A 86 0.50 -12.67 16.34
N SER A 87 1.51 -13.51 16.07
CA SER A 87 1.42 -14.97 16.21
C SER A 87 1.99 -15.48 17.54
N GLN A 88 1.58 -16.69 17.94
CA GLN A 88 2.19 -17.40 19.08
C GLN A 88 3.53 -18.03 18.74
N ASP A 89 3.68 -18.52 17.51
CA ASP A 89 4.81 -19.37 17.13
C ASP A 89 6.10 -18.58 16.89
N HIS A 90 7.20 -19.32 16.85
CA HIS A 90 8.47 -18.82 16.35
C HIS A 90 8.45 -18.65 14.82
N ASP A 91 9.30 -17.76 14.33
CA ASP A 91 9.45 -17.45 12.91
C ASP A 91 9.81 -18.68 12.04
N HIS A 92 8.97 -19.01 11.05
CA HIS A 92 9.26 -20.01 10.02
C HIS A 92 9.04 -19.53 8.56
N PHE A 93 8.36 -18.40 8.35
CA PHE A 93 8.32 -17.62 7.08
C PHE A 93 7.97 -18.39 5.79
N ASP A 94 6.90 -19.15 5.84
CA ASP A 94 6.38 -19.97 4.74
C ASP A 94 5.22 -19.32 3.97
N THR A 95 4.85 -18.08 4.28
CA THR A 95 3.78 -17.37 3.56
C THR A 95 4.21 -17.01 2.14
N LEU A 96 3.51 -17.54 1.14
CA LEU A 96 3.70 -17.15 -0.26
C LEU A 96 3.33 -15.68 -0.51
N TRP A 97 4.20 -14.97 -1.25
CA TRP A 97 4.02 -13.57 -1.61
C TRP A 97 2.91 -13.38 -2.66
N ILE A 98 3.01 -14.06 -3.81
CA ILE A 98 2.00 -14.00 -4.88
C ILE A 98 1.50 -15.43 -5.13
N PRO A 99 0.34 -15.81 -4.56
CA PRO A 99 -0.01 -17.22 -4.40
C PRO A 99 -0.61 -17.90 -5.63
N ASN A 100 -0.91 -17.18 -6.72
CA ASN A 100 -1.55 -17.74 -7.91
C ASN A 100 -1.03 -17.11 -9.20
N GLU A 101 -0.99 -17.88 -10.28
CA GLU A 101 -0.42 -17.45 -11.56
C GLU A 101 -1.20 -16.30 -12.23
N GLU A 102 -2.51 -16.24 -11.99
CA GLU A 102 -3.42 -15.24 -12.56
C GLU A 102 -3.12 -13.83 -12.07
N TYR A 103 -2.52 -13.68 -10.89
CA TYR A 103 -2.00 -12.39 -10.44
C TYR A 103 -0.86 -11.90 -11.34
N PHE A 104 0.03 -12.78 -11.81
CA PHE A 104 1.08 -12.41 -12.76
C PHE A 104 0.51 -12.08 -14.14
N PHE A 105 -0.55 -12.79 -14.58
CA PHE A 105 -1.28 -12.42 -15.80
C PHE A 105 -1.92 -11.04 -15.68
N GLY A 106 -2.51 -10.73 -14.52
CA GLY A 106 -3.05 -9.41 -14.20
C GLY A 106 -1.99 -8.32 -14.22
N LEU A 107 -0.85 -8.54 -13.56
CA LEU A 107 0.29 -7.61 -13.56
C LEU A 107 0.81 -7.37 -14.97
N SER A 108 0.95 -8.41 -15.78
CA SER A 108 1.38 -8.30 -17.18
C SER A 108 0.41 -7.44 -18.00
N LYS A 109 -0.91 -7.63 -17.82
CA LYS A 109 -1.96 -6.81 -18.42
C LYS A 109 -1.86 -5.35 -17.97
N PHE A 110 -1.70 -5.11 -16.68
CA PHE A 110 -1.57 -3.75 -16.12
C PHE A 110 -0.34 -3.01 -16.66
N LEU A 111 0.80 -3.71 -16.80
CA LEU A 111 2.04 -3.14 -17.35
C LEU A 111 2.00 -2.94 -18.88
N GLY A 112 0.92 -3.34 -19.56
CA GLY A 112 0.83 -3.30 -21.02
C GLY A 112 1.80 -4.26 -21.71
N THR A 113 2.10 -5.40 -21.07
CA THR A 113 3.01 -6.42 -21.60
C THR A 113 2.22 -7.65 -22.07
N PRO A 114 2.68 -8.38 -23.09
CA PRO A 114 2.14 -9.65 -23.55
C PRO A 114 2.28 -10.77 -22.54
N ARG A 115 1.32 -11.68 -22.65
CA ARG A 115 1.05 -12.75 -21.67
C ARG A 115 2.24 -13.65 -21.33
N PHE A 116 3.22 -13.84 -22.21
CA PHE A 116 4.36 -14.69 -21.85
C PHE A 116 5.26 -14.03 -20.78
N VAL A 117 5.23 -12.70 -20.64
CA VAL A 117 5.90 -11.98 -19.55
C VAL A 117 5.35 -12.40 -18.19
N ALA A 118 4.05 -12.69 -18.09
CA ALA A 118 3.46 -13.24 -16.88
C ALA A 118 4.09 -14.57 -16.47
N LYS A 119 4.37 -15.46 -17.44
CA LYS A 119 5.02 -16.75 -17.17
C LYS A 119 6.45 -16.58 -16.66
N ILE A 120 7.17 -15.59 -17.20
CA ILE A 120 8.50 -15.21 -16.71
C ILE A 120 8.40 -14.71 -15.27
N LEU A 121 7.50 -13.75 -14.99
CA LEU A 121 7.33 -13.23 -13.63
C LEU A 121 6.95 -14.34 -12.64
N ASN A 122 6.05 -15.24 -13.03
CA ASN A 122 5.68 -16.39 -12.23
C ASN A 122 6.87 -17.34 -11.98
N PHE A 123 7.71 -17.58 -12.99
CA PHE A 123 8.90 -18.42 -12.84
C PHE A 123 9.87 -17.87 -11.78
N PHE A 124 10.06 -16.55 -11.72
CA PHE A 124 11.00 -15.94 -10.78
C PHE A 124 10.40 -15.64 -9.40
N TYR A 125 9.12 -15.26 -9.34
CA TYR A 125 8.49 -14.77 -8.11
C TYR A 125 7.38 -15.67 -7.55
N GLY A 126 6.91 -16.68 -8.30
CA GLY A 126 5.80 -17.55 -7.90
C GLY A 126 6.07 -18.43 -6.69
N SER A 127 7.34 -18.61 -6.33
CA SER A 127 7.77 -19.32 -5.11
C SER A 127 8.39 -18.40 -4.05
N SER A 128 8.34 -17.08 -4.25
CA SER A 128 8.84 -16.12 -3.26
C SER A 128 7.93 -16.10 -2.03
N THR A 129 8.54 -16.08 -0.84
CA THR A 129 7.84 -15.94 0.43
C THR A 129 8.04 -14.55 1.04
N VAL A 130 7.18 -14.23 2.01
CA VAL A 130 7.27 -13.04 2.86
C VAL A 130 7.53 -13.49 4.30
N PRO A 131 8.13 -12.64 5.16
CA PRO A 131 8.47 -13.01 6.52
C PRO A 131 7.24 -13.01 7.47
N ALA A 132 6.30 -13.91 7.20
CA ALA A 132 5.14 -14.19 8.06
C ALA A 132 4.84 -15.70 8.11
N ASN A 133 4.32 -16.15 9.25
CA ASN A 133 4.00 -17.53 9.58
C ASN A 133 2.59 -17.87 9.06
N TRP A 134 2.49 -18.69 8.02
CA TRP A 134 1.21 -19.01 7.39
C TRP A 134 0.31 -19.82 8.32
N ASN A 135 -0.90 -19.34 8.56
CA ASN A 135 -1.92 -19.94 9.44
C ASN A 135 -1.45 -20.22 10.89
N SER A 136 -0.39 -19.57 11.36
CA SER A 136 0.03 -19.69 12.76
C SER A 136 -1.05 -19.16 13.70
N PRO A 137 -1.25 -19.75 14.91
CA PRO A 137 -2.26 -19.29 15.84
C PRO A 137 -2.06 -17.83 16.28
N LEU A 138 -3.17 -17.10 16.44
CA LEU A 138 -3.16 -15.73 16.97
C LEU A 138 -2.60 -15.74 18.40
N ARG A 139 -1.73 -14.79 18.72
CA ARG A 139 -1.29 -14.54 20.09
C ARG A 139 -2.47 -14.14 20.97
N THR A 140 -2.70 -14.89 22.04
CA THR A 140 -3.83 -14.68 22.97
C THR A 140 -3.42 -13.82 24.16
N GLY A 141 -4.41 -13.32 24.91
CA GLY A 141 -4.20 -12.61 26.18
C GLY A 141 -4.22 -11.08 26.10
N GLU A 142 -4.42 -10.51 24.91
CA GLU A 142 -4.56 -9.06 24.71
C GLU A 142 -5.55 -8.74 23.58
N LYS A 143 -6.01 -7.49 23.54
CA LYS A 143 -6.81 -6.95 22.44
C LYS A 143 -5.94 -6.08 21.55
N TYR A 144 -6.07 -6.27 20.24
CA TYR A 144 -5.26 -5.57 19.27
C TYR A 144 -6.03 -4.42 18.60
N PRO A 145 -5.41 -3.24 18.42
CA PRO A 145 -5.92 -2.27 17.47
C PRO A 145 -5.98 -2.87 16.06
N LEU A 146 -6.96 -2.41 15.27
CA LEU A 146 -7.23 -2.93 13.94
C LEU A 146 -6.92 -1.89 12.85
N ILE A 147 -6.24 -2.33 11.80
CA ILE A 147 -5.98 -1.54 10.60
C ILE A 147 -6.63 -2.23 9.41
N VAL A 148 -7.49 -1.53 8.69
CA VAL A 148 -7.88 -1.94 7.33
C VAL A 148 -6.90 -1.31 6.35
N PHE A 149 -6.35 -2.11 5.45
CA PHE A 149 -5.39 -1.64 4.44
C PHE A 149 -5.99 -1.73 3.02
N SER A 150 -5.86 -0.66 2.24
CA SER A 150 -6.34 -0.57 0.87
C SER A 150 -5.18 -0.46 -0.13
N HIS A 151 -5.12 -1.38 -1.10
CA HIS A 151 -4.05 -1.43 -2.11
C HIS A 151 -4.17 -0.35 -3.19
N GLY A 152 -3.10 -0.11 -3.96
CA GLY A 152 -3.11 0.79 -5.13
C GLY A 152 -3.77 0.20 -6.38
N LEU A 153 -3.92 1.01 -7.44
CA LEU A 153 -4.35 0.54 -8.76
C LEU A 153 -3.35 -0.49 -9.32
N GLY A 154 -3.84 -1.59 -9.88
CA GLY A 154 -3.00 -2.66 -10.43
C GLY A 154 -2.30 -3.52 -9.36
N ALA A 155 -2.46 -3.22 -8.07
CA ALA A 155 -2.02 -4.09 -6.98
C ALA A 155 -3.14 -5.07 -6.56
N PHE A 156 -2.92 -5.79 -5.48
CA PHE A 156 -3.86 -6.71 -4.83
C PHE A 156 -3.40 -6.96 -3.37
N ARG A 157 -4.13 -7.76 -2.58
CA ARG A 157 -3.98 -7.81 -1.11
C ARG A 157 -2.59 -8.18 -0.58
N THR A 158 -1.74 -8.78 -1.41
CA THR A 158 -0.45 -9.34 -0.98
C THR A 158 0.77 -8.47 -1.31
N ILE A 159 0.58 -7.31 -1.97
CA ILE A 159 1.66 -6.44 -2.48
C ILE A 159 2.18 -5.42 -1.44
N TYR A 160 1.64 -5.44 -0.22
CA TYR A 160 1.99 -4.52 0.87
C TYR A 160 2.36 -5.28 2.15
N SER A 161 2.96 -6.46 2.01
CA SER A 161 3.34 -7.31 3.14
C SER A 161 4.40 -6.67 4.01
N ALA A 162 5.35 -5.88 3.48
CA ALA A 162 6.34 -5.18 4.30
C ALA A 162 5.68 -4.31 5.40
N ILE A 163 4.67 -3.51 5.00
CA ILE A 163 3.91 -2.64 5.90
C ILE A 163 3.01 -3.48 6.83
N GLY A 164 2.28 -4.45 6.26
CA GLY A 164 1.38 -5.29 7.04
C GLY A 164 2.09 -6.09 8.14
N ILE A 165 3.27 -6.61 7.82
CA ILE A 165 4.13 -7.37 8.74
C ILE A 165 4.73 -6.45 9.79
N ASP A 166 5.25 -5.27 9.42
CA ASP A 166 5.82 -4.35 10.41
C ASP A 166 4.76 -3.87 11.42
N LEU A 167 3.58 -3.47 10.95
CA LEU A 167 2.47 -3.11 11.83
C LEU A 167 2.04 -4.29 12.71
N ALA A 168 1.92 -5.50 12.16
CA ALA A 168 1.58 -6.68 12.96
C ALA A 168 2.64 -7.00 14.03
N SER A 169 3.93 -6.87 13.70
CA SER A 169 5.02 -7.08 14.66
C SER A 169 4.97 -6.09 15.84
N HIS A 170 4.34 -4.93 15.66
CA HIS A 170 4.10 -3.92 16.68
C HIS A 170 2.80 -4.11 17.48
N GLY A 171 2.05 -5.18 17.22
CA GLY A 171 0.83 -5.53 17.96
C GLY A 171 -0.45 -4.95 17.34
N PHE A 172 -0.54 -4.91 16.01
CA PHE A 172 -1.77 -4.60 15.29
C PHE A 172 -2.30 -5.83 14.56
N ILE A 173 -3.62 -5.91 14.39
CA ILE A 173 -4.20 -6.78 13.35
C ILE A 173 -4.38 -5.92 12.10
N VAL A 174 -3.90 -6.40 10.95
CA VAL A 174 -3.97 -5.69 9.67
C VAL A 174 -4.74 -6.51 8.65
N ALA A 175 -5.84 -5.95 8.13
CA ALA A 175 -6.67 -6.56 7.10
C ALA A 175 -6.47 -5.86 5.75
N ALA A 176 -5.61 -6.42 4.90
CA ALA A 176 -5.37 -5.93 3.55
C ALA A 176 -6.46 -6.42 2.60
N VAL A 177 -7.37 -5.52 2.22
CA VAL A 177 -8.54 -5.83 1.38
C VAL A 177 -8.13 -6.03 -0.07
N GLU A 178 -8.65 -7.08 -0.71
CA GLU A 178 -8.62 -7.25 -2.17
C GLU A 178 -9.89 -6.63 -2.77
N HIS A 179 -9.73 -5.57 -3.56
CA HIS A 179 -10.85 -4.80 -4.09
C HIS A 179 -11.43 -5.42 -5.37
N ARG A 180 -12.77 -5.43 -5.49
CA ARG A 180 -13.52 -6.08 -6.60
C ARG A 180 -14.16 -5.03 -7.50
N ASP A 181 -13.64 -3.82 -7.44
CA ASP A 181 -14.02 -2.66 -8.24
C ASP A 181 -13.41 -2.67 -9.65
N GLY A 182 -12.62 -3.70 -9.98
CA GLY A 182 -11.87 -3.76 -11.22
C GLY A 182 -10.60 -2.91 -11.21
N SER A 183 -10.11 -2.47 -10.04
CA SER A 183 -8.80 -1.81 -9.89
C SER A 183 -7.66 -2.79 -9.59
N ALA A 184 -7.95 -3.98 -9.07
CA ALA A 184 -6.93 -4.99 -8.85
C ALA A 184 -6.39 -5.53 -10.20
N SER A 185 -5.08 -5.84 -10.26
CA SER A 185 -4.51 -6.49 -11.46
C SER A 185 -5.25 -7.76 -11.82
N ALA A 186 -5.50 -8.59 -10.80
CA ALA A 186 -6.44 -9.69 -10.80
C ALA A 186 -7.03 -9.84 -9.40
N THR A 187 -8.22 -10.43 -9.33
CA THR A 187 -8.86 -10.92 -8.09
C THR A 187 -9.73 -12.11 -8.47
N TYR A 188 -10.09 -12.93 -7.50
CA TYR A 188 -11.08 -13.98 -7.72
C TYR A 188 -12.17 -14.01 -6.64
N TYR A 189 -13.17 -14.83 -6.91
CA TYR A 189 -14.27 -15.21 -6.03
C TYR A 189 -14.79 -16.58 -6.46
N PHE A 190 -15.70 -17.15 -5.67
CA PHE A 190 -16.46 -18.33 -6.05
C PHE A 190 -17.90 -17.92 -6.36
N GLU A 191 -18.49 -18.43 -7.44
CA GLU A 191 -19.88 -18.10 -7.82
C GLU A 191 -20.88 -18.52 -6.75
N ASP A 192 -20.65 -19.69 -6.16
CA ASP A 192 -21.50 -20.32 -5.16
C ASP A 192 -20.70 -21.30 -4.28
N GLN A 193 -21.39 -21.97 -3.36
CA GLN A 193 -20.78 -22.95 -2.47
C GLN A 193 -20.16 -24.16 -3.21
N PRO A 194 -20.83 -24.80 -4.19
CA PRO A 194 -20.21 -25.86 -4.98
C PRO A 194 -18.91 -25.42 -5.68
N ALA A 195 -18.87 -24.21 -6.25
CA ALA A 195 -17.66 -23.67 -6.86
C ALA A 195 -16.53 -23.52 -5.82
N ALA A 196 -16.83 -23.07 -4.60
CA ALA A 196 -15.84 -22.98 -3.51
C ALA A 196 -15.31 -24.35 -3.08
N GLU A 197 -16.19 -25.35 -2.92
CA GLU A 197 -15.82 -26.72 -2.52
C GLU A 197 -14.94 -27.40 -3.58
N MET A 198 -15.21 -27.15 -4.86
CA MET A 198 -14.38 -27.62 -5.98
C MET A 198 -13.16 -26.74 -6.25
N ARG A 199 -12.97 -25.65 -5.48
CA ARG A 199 -11.94 -24.63 -5.70
C ARG A 199 -11.95 -24.03 -7.12
N ASN A 200 -13.13 -23.96 -7.75
CA ASN A 200 -13.33 -23.40 -9.08
C ASN A 200 -13.46 -21.88 -9.02
N ARG A 201 -12.34 -21.18 -9.20
CA ARG A 201 -12.24 -19.73 -9.06
C ARG A 201 -12.70 -19.00 -10.32
N SER A 202 -13.59 -18.01 -10.15
CA SER A 202 -13.91 -17.03 -11.18
C SER A 202 -12.99 -15.81 -11.05
N TRP A 203 -12.16 -15.57 -12.07
CA TRP A 203 -11.18 -14.47 -12.08
C TRP A 203 -11.71 -13.20 -12.73
N HIS A 204 -11.55 -12.07 -12.04
CA HIS A 204 -11.71 -10.73 -12.59
C HIS A 204 -10.35 -10.06 -12.74
N TYR A 205 -10.14 -9.38 -13.86
CA TYR A 205 -8.92 -8.66 -14.17
C TYR A 205 -9.16 -7.16 -14.20
N LEU A 206 -8.09 -6.38 -14.06
CA LEU A 206 -8.10 -4.92 -14.15
C LEU A 206 -8.94 -4.41 -15.34
N VAL A 207 -9.81 -3.44 -15.05
CA VAL A 207 -10.54 -2.65 -16.05
C VAL A 207 -9.71 -1.40 -16.39
N ILE A 208 -9.41 -1.24 -17.68
CA ILE A 208 -8.70 -0.07 -18.22
C ILE A 208 -9.75 0.78 -18.95
N PRO A 209 -10.26 1.87 -18.33
CA PRO A 209 -11.24 2.73 -18.97
C PRO A 209 -10.61 3.55 -20.10
N THR A 210 -11.44 4.06 -21.02
CA THR A 210 -10.98 5.08 -21.97
C THR A 210 -10.64 6.39 -21.23
N GLN A 211 -9.86 7.28 -21.84
CA GLN A 211 -9.49 8.56 -21.21
C GLN A 211 -10.72 9.41 -20.85
N GLN A 212 -11.78 9.37 -21.67
CA GLN A 212 -13.02 10.13 -21.44
C GLN A 212 -13.79 9.59 -20.23
N GLU A 213 -13.80 8.27 -20.03
CA GLU A 213 -14.52 7.59 -18.95
C GLU A 213 -13.73 7.54 -17.64
N ALA A 214 -12.39 7.65 -17.72
CA ALA A 214 -11.48 7.39 -16.61
C ALA A 214 -11.89 8.10 -15.32
N LYS A 215 -12.21 9.39 -15.36
CA LYS A 215 -12.60 10.15 -14.16
C LYS A 215 -13.88 9.61 -13.51
N GLY A 216 -14.90 9.28 -14.32
CA GLY A 216 -16.16 8.72 -13.84
C GLY A 216 -15.96 7.34 -13.22
N VAL A 217 -15.29 6.44 -13.96
CA VAL A 217 -15.01 5.08 -13.50
C VAL A 217 -14.19 5.08 -12.22
N ARG A 218 -13.14 5.92 -12.12
CA ARG A 218 -12.32 6.00 -10.89
C ARG A 218 -13.12 6.52 -9.70
N LYS A 219 -14.06 7.44 -9.91
CA LYS A 219 -14.95 7.94 -8.85
C LYS A 219 -15.90 6.84 -8.34
N GLU A 220 -16.49 6.05 -9.23
CA GLU A 220 -17.34 4.92 -8.82
C GLU A 220 -16.54 3.84 -8.10
N GLN A 221 -15.34 3.55 -8.60
CA GLN A 221 -14.41 2.60 -7.99
C GLN A 221 -14.03 2.99 -6.56
N VAL A 222 -13.64 4.25 -6.29
CA VAL A 222 -13.26 4.66 -4.93
C VAL A 222 -14.43 4.56 -3.94
N GLN A 223 -15.65 4.84 -4.38
CA GLN A 223 -16.86 4.66 -3.56
C GLN A 223 -17.11 3.17 -3.26
N LYS A 224 -16.92 2.29 -4.24
CA LYS A 224 -16.99 0.85 -4.03
C LYS A 224 -15.91 0.36 -3.06
N ARG A 225 -14.67 0.84 -3.20
CA ARG A 225 -13.55 0.50 -2.31
C ARG A 225 -13.82 0.90 -0.85
N ALA A 226 -14.41 2.08 -0.63
CA ALA A 226 -14.79 2.51 0.72
C ALA A 226 -15.82 1.57 1.36
N LYS A 227 -16.84 1.15 0.58
CA LYS A 227 -17.82 0.14 1.03
C LYS A 227 -17.15 -1.20 1.36
N GLU A 228 -16.23 -1.66 0.51
CA GLU A 228 -15.48 -2.91 0.75
C GLU A 228 -14.61 -2.83 2.02
N CYS A 229 -13.98 -1.68 2.29
CA CYS A 229 -13.26 -1.45 3.55
C CYS A 229 -14.18 -1.49 4.77
N SER A 230 -15.35 -0.85 4.71
CA SER A 230 -16.37 -0.91 5.77
C SER A 230 -16.96 -2.30 5.97
N GLN A 231 -17.13 -3.07 4.89
CA GLN A 231 -17.60 -4.46 4.93
C GLN A 231 -16.56 -5.38 5.58
N ALA A 232 -15.28 -5.25 5.19
CA ALA A 232 -14.19 -5.98 5.84
C ALA A 232 -14.11 -5.67 7.34
N LEU A 233 -14.25 -4.39 7.71
CA LEU A 233 -14.34 -4.00 9.12
C LEU A 233 -15.51 -4.66 9.84
N SER A 234 -16.72 -4.61 9.26
CA SER A 234 -17.90 -5.25 9.86
C SER A 234 -17.68 -6.75 10.07
N LEU A 235 -17.18 -7.47 9.08
CA LEU A 235 -16.91 -8.90 9.20
C LEU A 235 -15.90 -9.23 10.30
N ILE A 236 -14.84 -8.44 10.44
CA ILE A 236 -13.85 -8.64 11.52
C ILE A 236 -14.47 -8.37 12.89
N LEU A 237 -15.34 -7.36 12.99
CA LEU A 237 -16.06 -7.06 14.24
C LEU A 237 -17.14 -8.11 14.58
N ASP A 238 -17.73 -8.74 13.56
CA ASP A 238 -18.66 -9.85 13.74
C ASP A 238 -17.92 -11.10 14.24
N ILE A 239 -16.76 -11.43 13.65
CA ILE A 239 -15.86 -12.49 14.15
C ILE A 239 -15.45 -12.23 15.60
N ASP A 240 -15.04 -10.99 15.91
CA ASP A 240 -14.68 -10.59 17.27
C ASP A 240 -15.84 -10.74 18.28
N GLN A 241 -17.09 -10.64 17.81
CA GLN A 241 -18.30 -10.89 18.61
C GLN A 241 -18.65 -12.37 18.73
N GLY A 242 -17.95 -13.27 18.04
CA GLY A 242 -18.27 -14.70 17.97
C GLY A 242 -19.45 -15.00 17.05
N VAL A 243 -19.71 -14.14 16.06
CA VAL A 243 -20.65 -14.46 14.98
C VAL A 243 -20.01 -15.54 14.11
N PRO A 244 -20.66 -16.70 13.94
CA PRO A 244 -20.10 -17.79 13.15
C PRO A 244 -20.06 -17.37 11.68
N VAL A 245 -18.86 -17.37 11.11
CA VAL A 245 -18.63 -17.10 9.69
C VAL A 245 -17.79 -18.23 9.08
N LYS A 246 -18.09 -18.59 7.84
CA LYS A 246 -17.38 -19.66 7.12
C LYS A 246 -16.39 -19.04 6.14
N ASN A 247 -15.10 -19.28 6.32
CA ASN A 247 -14.09 -18.93 5.32
C ASN A 247 -14.27 -19.84 4.09
N VAL A 248 -14.71 -19.26 2.96
CA VAL A 248 -15.00 -20.03 1.74
C VAL A 248 -13.74 -20.54 1.04
N LEU A 249 -12.55 -20.13 1.48
CA LEU A 249 -11.27 -20.66 0.98
C LEU A 249 -10.96 -22.08 1.46
N GLY A 250 -11.67 -22.57 2.50
CA GLY A 250 -11.44 -23.90 3.07
C GLY A 250 -10.04 -24.08 3.64
N LEU A 251 -9.50 -23.02 4.26
CA LEU A 251 -8.23 -23.08 4.99
C LEU A 251 -8.44 -23.69 6.37
N ASP A 252 -7.49 -24.50 6.81
CA ASP A 252 -7.42 -25.01 8.17
C ASP A 252 -6.86 -23.91 9.10
N PHE A 253 -7.73 -22.98 9.47
CA PHE A 253 -7.43 -21.84 10.32
C PHE A 253 -8.67 -21.46 11.11
N ASP A 254 -8.59 -21.62 12.43
CA ASP A 254 -9.73 -21.37 13.32
C ASP A 254 -9.97 -19.87 13.50
N LEU A 255 -11.12 -19.39 13.04
CA LEU A 255 -11.52 -17.99 13.18
C LEU A 255 -11.96 -17.63 14.61
N GLU A 256 -12.37 -18.62 15.42
CA GLU A 256 -12.80 -18.38 16.80
C GLU A 256 -11.66 -17.81 17.66
N GLN A 257 -10.39 -18.00 17.26
CA GLN A 257 -9.26 -17.38 17.96
C GLN A 257 -9.32 -15.84 17.94
N PHE A 258 -10.05 -15.23 17.00
CA PHE A 258 -10.23 -13.78 16.95
C PHE A 258 -11.40 -13.27 17.82
N LYS A 259 -12.15 -14.17 18.47
CA LYS A 259 -13.23 -13.77 19.37
C LYS A 259 -12.69 -12.97 20.55
N GLY A 260 -13.19 -11.75 20.71
CA GLY A 260 -12.77 -10.84 21.77
C GLY A 260 -11.33 -10.33 21.64
N SER A 261 -10.68 -10.47 20.47
CA SER A 261 -9.30 -10.06 20.23
C SER A 261 -9.15 -8.64 19.68
N ILE A 262 -10.23 -7.95 19.31
CA ILE A 262 -10.17 -6.62 18.70
C ILE A 262 -10.47 -5.52 19.73
N ASP A 263 -9.60 -4.51 19.80
CA ASP A 263 -9.91 -3.25 20.47
C ASP A 263 -10.78 -2.38 19.54
N ARG A 264 -12.09 -2.53 19.67
CA ARG A 264 -13.11 -1.85 18.84
C ARG A 264 -13.06 -0.33 18.91
N SER A 265 -12.36 0.25 19.90
CA SER A 265 -12.20 1.70 20.03
C SER A 265 -11.01 2.23 19.21
N ARG A 266 -10.17 1.35 18.68
CA ARG A 266 -8.88 1.65 18.05
C ARG A 266 -8.80 1.06 16.64
N ILE A 267 -9.54 1.68 15.74
CA ILE A 267 -9.65 1.26 14.34
C ILE A 267 -9.10 2.35 13.42
N ALA A 268 -8.17 2.01 12.54
CA ALA A 268 -7.62 2.92 11.53
C ALA A 268 -7.75 2.34 10.12
N ILE A 269 -7.61 3.21 9.12
CA ILE A 269 -7.48 2.81 7.73
C ILE A 269 -6.19 3.38 7.12
N ILE A 270 -5.45 2.54 6.41
CA ILE A 270 -4.24 2.91 5.69
C ILE A 270 -4.42 2.52 4.23
N GLY A 271 -3.83 3.26 3.29
CA GLY A 271 -3.84 2.84 1.91
C GLY A 271 -2.85 3.59 1.05
N HIS A 272 -2.42 2.92 -0.01
CA HIS A 272 -1.41 3.43 -0.93
C HIS A 272 -1.99 3.82 -2.28
N SER A 273 -1.58 4.96 -2.85
CA SER A 273 -1.99 5.40 -4.19
C SER A 273 -3.52 5.55 -4.29
N PHE A 274 -4.19 4.71 -5.10
CA PHE A 274 -5.65 4.63 -5.13
C PHE A 274 -6.25 4.24 -3.75
N GLY A 275 -5.52 3.46 -2.97
CA GLY A 275 -5.83 3.18 -1.57
C GLY A 275 -5.76 4.41 -0.67
N GLY A 276 -4.91 5.38 -0.98
CA GLY A 276 -4.88 6.67 -0.28
C GLY A 276 -6.14 7.52 -0.54
N ALA A 277 -6.68 7.48 -1.76
CA ALA A 277 -8.00 8.06 -2.04
C ALA A 277 -9.13 7.28 -1.31
N THR A 278 -8.98 5.96 -1.19
CA THR A 278 -9.92 5.10 -0.49
C THR A 278 -9.97 5.41 1.01
N VAL A 279 -8.83 5.69 1.63
CA VAL A 279 -8.73 6.20 3.02
C VAL A 279 -9.66 7.39 3.21
N ILE A 280 -9.55 8.40 2.35
CA ILE A 280 -10.35 9.63 2.41
C ILE A 280 -11.85 9.33 2.31
N HIS A 281 -12.26 8.55 1.31
CA HIS A 281 -13.67 8.18 1.13
C HIS A 281 -14.22 7.38 2.30
N THR A 282 -13.46 6.40 2.79
CA THR A 282 -13.86 5.56 3.92
C THR A 282 -14.04 6.39 5.20
N LEU A 283 -13.10 7.29 5.50
CA LEU A 283 -13.23 8.18 6.67
C LEU A 283 -14.46 9.10 6.59
N SER A 284 -14.81 9.55 5.37
CA SER A 284 -16.01 10.34 5.10
C SER A 284 -17.30 9.54 5.38
N GLU A 285 -17.32 8.27 5.01
CA GLU A 285 -18.52 7.43 5.01
C GLU A 285 -18.72 6.62 6.30
N ASP A 286 -17.64 6.29 7.01
CA ASP A 286 -17.67 5.37 8.15
C ASP A 286 -16.91 5.93 9.38
N ARG A 287 -17.68 6.28 10.41
CA ARG A 287 -17.17 6.91 11.64
C ARG A 287 -16.54 5.93 12.62
N ARG A 288 -16.58 4.63 12.35
CA ARG A 288 -15.87 3.61 13.17
C ARG A 288 -14.35 3.76 13.02
N PHE A 289 -13.88 4.15 11.84
CA PHE A 289 -12.48 4.51 11.63
C PHE A 289 -12.16 5.83 12.35
N ARG A 290 -11.14 5.80 13.20
CA ARG A 290 -10.76 6.89 14.11
C ARG A 290 -9.72 7.83 13.52
N CYS A 291 -8.86 7.34 12.63
CA CYS A 291 -7.89 8.11 11.87
C CYS A 291 -7.50 7.35 10.60
N GLY A 292 -6.82 8.03 9.66
CA GLY A 292 -6.28 7.34 8.49
C GLY A 292 -4.96 7.89 7.98
N ILE A 293 -4.24 7.03 7.24
CA ILE A 293 -2.93 7.32 6.67
C ILE A 293 -2.97 7.04 5.18
N ALA A 294 -2.75 8.08 4.40
CA ALA A 294 -2.75 8.08 2.95
C ALA A 294 -1.30 8.07 2.44
N LEU A 295 -0.82 6.89 2.04
CA LEU A 295 0.52 6.70 1.49
C LEU A 295 0.50 7.08 0.02
N ASP A 296 1.13 8.20 -0.31
CA ASP A 296 1.30 8.72 -1.66
C ASP A 296 -0.01 8.77 -2.45
N ALA A 297 -1.05 9.35 -1.84
CA ALA A 297 -2.42 9.29 -2.35
C ALA A 297 -2.52 9.83 -3.78
N TRP A 298 -3.22 9.08 -4.62
CA TRP A 298 -3.61 9.52 -5.95
C TRP A 298 -4.94 10.27 -5.88
N MET A 299 -4.90 11.60 -6.02
CA MET A 299 -6.05 12.46 -5.71
C MET A 299 -7.01 12.66 -6.89
N LEU A 300 -6.81 12.01 -8.03
CA LEU A 300 -7.75 12.05 -9.16
C LEU A 300 -9.17 11.58 -8.78
N PRO A 301 -9.36 10.44 -8.08
CA PRO A 301 -10.69 9.90 -7.79
C PRO A 301 -11.44 10.67 -6.69
N VAL A 302 -10.73 11.51 -5.94
CA VAL A 302 -11.29 12.28 -4.82
C VAL A 302 -12.02 13.51 -5.35
N GLY A 303 -13.32 13.57 -5.09
CA GLY A 303 -14.15 14.72 -5.43
C GLY A 303 -13.94 15.91 -4.48
N GLU A 304 -14.18 17.13 -4.98
CA GLU A 304 -14.07 18.37 -4.18
C GLU A 304 -15.00 18.37 -2.96
N GLU A 305 -16.13 17.65 -3.04
CA GLU A 305 -17.09 17.50 -1.95
C GLU A 305 -16.54 16.75 -0.72
N MET A 306 -15.36 16.12 -0.82
CA MET A 306 -14.78 15.32 0.27
C MET A 306 -14.00 16.16 1.29
N HIS A 307 -13.52 17.35 0.92
CA HIS A 307 -12.62 18.17 1.74
C HIS A 307 -13.20 18.52 3.13
N SER A 308 -14.52 18.71 3.23
CA SER A 308 -15.23 19.01 4.48
C SER A 308 -15.85 17.79 5.17
N LYS A 309 -15.80 16.59 4.55
CA LYS A 309 -16.51 15.40 5.03
C LYS A 309 -15.67 14.46 5.89
N VAL A 310 -14.36 14.72 6.00
CA VAL A 310 -13.43 13.91 6.79
C VAL A 310 -13.16 14.58 8.14
N PRO A 311 -13.89 14.25 9.22
CA PRO A 311 -13.64 14.82 10.55
C PRO A 311 -12.39 14.25 11.23
N GLN A 312 -12.00 13.02 10.91
CA GLN A 312 -10.94 12.30 11.60
C GLN A 312 -9.57 12.89 11.27
N PRO A 313 -8.56 12.68 12.15
CA PRO A 313 -7.16 12.92 11.81
C PRO A 313 -6.74 12.17 10.55
N LEU A 314 -6.03 12.87 9.64
CA LEU A 314 -5.57 12.32 8.37
C LEU A 314 -4.09 12.67 8.15
N PHE A 315 -3.28 11.66 7.86
CA PHE A 315 -1.85 11.81 7.57
C PHE A 315 -1.54 11.48 6.11
N PHE A 316 -0.86 12.39 5.41
CA PHE A 316 -0.31 12.13 4.08
C PHE A 316 1.20 11.84 4.17
N ILE A 317 1.63 10.69 3.68
CA ILE A 317 3.05 10.33 3.58
C ILE A 317 3.38 10.17 2.10
N ASN A 318 4.08 11.14 1.53
CA ASN A 318 4.30 11.22 0.09
C ASN A 318 5.70 10.71 -0.31
N SER A 319 5.80 10.19 -1.53
CA SER A 319 7.10 10.04 -2.17
C SER A 319 7.58 11.37 -2.77
N ALA A 320 8.88 11.48 -3.07
CA ALA A 320 9.44 12.70 -3.64
C ALA A 320 9.04 12.91 -5.11
N SER A 321 8.84 11.82 -5.86
CA SER A 321 8.74 11.87 -7.33
C SER A 321 7.37 11.54 -7.92
N PHE A 322 6.39 11.10 -7.11
CA PHE A 322 5.08 10.72 -7.63
C PHE A 322 4.10 11.88 -7.71
N GLN A 323 4.08 12.78 -6.71
CA GLN A 323 3.01 13.76 -6.58
C GLN A 323 3.05 14.82 -7.68
N SER A 324 1.88 15.34 -8.08
CA SER A 324 1.77 16.55 -8.90
C SER A 324 1.42 17.77 -8.05
N LEU A 325 1.67 18.98 -8.57
CA LEU A 325 1.24 20.22 -7.89
C LEU A 325 -0.29 20.23 -7.69
N SER A 326 -1.04 19.70 -8.67
CA SER A 326 -2.50 19.59 -8.59
C SER A 326 -2.95 18.66 -7.45
N ASP A 327 -2.33 17.49 -7.32
CA ASP A 327 -2.67 16.54 -6.26
C ASP A 327 -2.34 17.09 -4.88
N THR A 328 -1.17 17.72 -4.73
CA THR A 328 -0.79 18.35 -3.45
C THR A 328 -1.67 19.54 -3.08
N MET A 329 -2.14 20.33 -4.06
CA MET A 329 -3.16 21.36 -3.81
C MET A 329 -4.48 20.75 -3.32
N LYS A 330 -4.92 19.61 -3.89
CA LYS A 330 -6.10 18.90 -3.38
C LYS A 330 -5.89 18.37 -1.96
N MET A 331 -4.73 17.80 -1.65
CA MET A 331 -4.42 17.36 -0.28
C MET A 331 -4.47 18.53 0.71
N LYS A 332 -3.92 19.70 0.34
CA LYS A 332 -3.96 20.91 1.17
C LYS A 332 -5.36 21.42 1.45
N LYS A 333 -6.35 21.17 0.58
CA LYS A 333 -7.76 21.53 0.84
C LYS A 333 -8.38 20.79 2.02
N PHE A 334 -7.79 19.68 2.47
CA PHE A 334 -8.22 19.00 3.70
C PHE A 334 -7.77 19.71 4.99
N TYR A 335 -6.87 20.69 4.92
CA TYR A 335 -6.40 21.46 6.08
C TYR A 335 -7.43 22.53 6.42
N LEU A 336 -8.33 22.18 7.36
CA LEU A 336 -9.32 23.08 7.92
C LEU A 336 -8.95 23.39 9.38
N PRO A 337 -9.28 24.58 9.92
CA PRO A 337 -8.81 25.02 11.26
C PRO A 337 -9.15 24.07 12.41
N ASP A 338 -10.23 23.28 12.30
CA ASP A 338 -10.72 22.35 13.31
C ASP A 338 -10.38 20.89 13.01
N LYS A 339 -9.45 20.64 12.06
CA LYS A 339 -9.13 19.30 11.56
C LYS A 339 -7.65 19.00 11.68
N GLU A 340 -7.35 17.86 12.30
CA GLU A 340 -5.97 17.40 12.43
C GLU A 340 -5.45 16.81 11.12
N ARG A 341 -4.41 17.44 10.57
CA ARG A 341 -3.75 17.03 9.33
C ARG A 341 -2.25 17.05 9.50
N LYS A 342 -1.60 16.04 8.94
CA LYS A 342 -0.14 15.99 8.79
C LYS A 342 0.22 15.65 7.37
N MET A 343 1.37 16.10 6.93
CA MET A 343 1.93 15.76 5.63
C MET A 343 3.44 15.77 5.73
N ILE A 344 4.06 14.70 5.24
CA ILE A 344 5.50 14.60 5.07
C ILE A 344 5.83 14.05 3.69
N THR A 345 7.06 14.29 3.26
CA THR A 345 7.62 13.73 2.03
C THR A 345 8.92 13.01 2.35
N ILE A 346 9.07 11.77 1.87
CA ILE A 346 10.31 11.00 1.99
C ILE A 346 11.24 11.40 0.83
N LYS A 347 12.36 12.04 1.14
CA LYS A 347 13.33 12.54 0.15
C LYS A 347 13.92 11.38 -0.65
N GLY A 348 14.14 11.59 -1.95
CA GLY A 348 14.73 10.60 -2.86
C GLY A 348 13.87 9.35 -3.11
N SER A 349 12.65 9.28 -2.59
CA SER A 349 11.75 8.13 -2.78
C SER A 349 10.90 8.25 -4.05
N VAL A 350 10.49 7.10 -4.56
CA VAL A 350 9.55 6.95 -5.68
C VAL A 350 8.25 6.28 -5.22
N HIS A 351 7.22 6.33 -6.06
CA HIS A 351 5.89 5.78 -5.75
C HIS A 351 5.93 4.33 -5.24
N GLN A 352 6.78 3.50 -5.83
CA GLN A 352 6.86 2.08 -5.50
C GLN A 352 7.58 1.78 -4.18
N ASN A 353 8.23 2.77 -3.53
CA ASN A 353 8.88 2.55 -2.23
C ASN A 353 7.91 2.10 -1.12
N PHE A 354 6.60 2.31 -1.28
CA PHE A 354 5.57 1.84 -0.35
C PHE A 354 5.04 0.43 -0.66
N ALA A 355 5.42 -0.18 -1.79
CA ALA A 355 4.94 -1.49 -2.23
C ALA A 355 6.08 -2.51 -2.24
N ASP A 356 5.76 -3.80 -2.05
CA ASP A 356 6.74 -4.87 -1.91
C ASP A 356 7.68 -5.04 -3.13
N PHE A 357 7.23 -4.63 -4.32
CA PHE A 357 8.06 -4.64 -5.53
C PHE A 357 9.34 -3.79 -5.41
N THR A 358 9.40 -2.83 -4.48
CA THR A 358 10.66 -2.14 -4.18
C THR A 358 11.74 -3.09 -3.67
N PHE A 359 11.37 -4.23 -3.08
CA PHE A 359 12.30 -5.24 -2.59
C PHE A 359 12.58 -6.35 -3.61
N SER A 360 11.82 -6.48 -4.70
CA SER A 360 11.92 -7.66 -5.56
C SER A 360 13.12 -7.68 -6.51
N THR A 361 13.87 -6.58 -6.65
CA THR A 361 14.94 -6.41 -7.65
C THR A 361 16.22 -5.80 -7.06
N GLY A 362 17.36 -5.99 -7.73
CA GLY A 362 18.61 -5.30 -7.38
C GLY A 362 18.57 -3.79 -7.66
N LYS A 363 19.43 -3.01 -6.98
CA LYS A 363 19.42 -1.53 -7.01
C LYS A 363 19.36 -0.93 -8.42
N ILE A 364 20.28 -1.32 -9.30
CA ILE A 364 20.41 -0.74 -10.66
C ILE A 364 19.12 -0.96 -11.46
N ILE A 365 18.55 -2.16 -11.38
CA ILE A 365 17.38 -2.53 -12.17
C ILE A 365 16.12 -1.93 -11.56
N GLY A 366 16.00 -1.95 -10.23
CA GLY A 366 14.91 -1.30 -9.52
C GLY A 366 14.83 0.19 -9.82
N GLN A 367 15.95 0.90 -9.90
CA GLN A 367 15.98 2.32 -10.30
C GLN A 367 15.55 2.52 -11.76
N LYS A 368 16.05 1.70 -12.70
CA LYS A 368 15.62 1.76 -14.11
C LYS A 368 14.12 1.50 -14.30
N LEU A 369 13.52 0.66 -13.46
CA LEU A 369 12.09 0.35 -13.47
C LEU A 369 11.26 1.27 -12.57
N THR A 370 11.85 2.28 -11.93
CA THR A 370 11.18 3.15 -10.93
C THR A 370 10.54 2.38 -9.76
N LEU A 371 11.05 1.17 -9.47
CA LEU A 371 10.70 0.38 -8.28
C LEU A 371 11.49 0.84 -7.04
N LYS A 372 12.66 1.44 -7.26
CA LYS A 372 13.54 2.00 -6.22
C LYS A 372 13.88 3.45 -6.56
N GLY A 373 13.95 4.30 -5.55
CA GLY A 373 14.43 5.68 -5.66
C GLY A 373 15.93 5.80 -5.41
N ASP A 374 16.35 7.02 -5.08
CA ASP A 374 17.70 7.33 -4.63
C ASP A 374 17.94 6.88 -3.18
N ILE A 375 16.89 7.00 -2.36
CA ILE A 375 16.88 6.48 -0.99
C ILE A 375 16.82 4.95 -0.99
N ASP A 376 17.47 4.32 -0.01
CA ASP A 376 17.36 2.89 0.21
C ASP A 376 15.92 2.48 0.55
N SER A 377 15.45 1.37 -0.03
CA SER A 377 14.08 0.89 0.16
C SER A 377 13.74 0.56 1.61
N ASN A 378 14.68 0.01 2.38
CA ASN A 378 14.46 -0.31 3.80
C ASN A 378 14.42 0.97 4.64
N VAL A 379 15.26 1.96 4.31
CA VAL A 379 15.23 3.27 4.99
C VAL A 379 13.91 3.98 4.71
N ALA A 380 13.45 4.02 3.46
CA ALA A 380 12.20 4.64 3.08
C ALA A 380 10.98 4.00 3.78
N ILE A 381 10.88 2.66 3.76
CA ILE A 381 9.75 1.98 4.42
C ILE A 381 9.81 2.17 5.94
N ALA A 382 11.00 2.10 6.55
CA ALA A 382 11.15 2.29 7.99
C ALA A 382 10.76 3.71 8.43
N LEU A 383 11.03 4.75 7.63
CA LEU A 383 10.57 6.11 7.92
C LEU A 383 9.04 6.20 7.84
N SER A 384 8.44 5.62 6.80
CA SER A 384 6.98 5.55 6.63
C SER A 384 6.31 4.83 7.80
N ASP A 385 6.80 3.65 8.16
CA ASP A 385 6.20 2.80 9.20
C ASP A 385 6.34 3.44 10.59
N LYS A 386 7.52 3.97 10.93
CA LYS A 386 7.73 4.66 12.22
C LYS A 386 6.89 5.92 12.36
N ALA A 387 6.79 6.73 11.31
CA ALA A 387 5.92 7.91 11.30
C ALA A 387 4.44 7.50 11.41
N SER A 388 4.05 6.39 10.76
CA SER A 388 2.71 5.84 10.86
C SER A 388 2.39 5.33 12.26
N LEU A 389 3.30 4.62 12.91
CA LEU A 389 3.16 4.13 14.29
C LEU A 389 3.00 5.28 15.30
N ALA A 390 3.78 6.36 15.17
CA ALA A 390 3.63 7.55 16.00
C ALA A 390 2.24 8.19 15.81
N PHE A 391 1.78 8.31 14.56
CA PHE A 391 0.47 8.86 14.23
C PHE A 391 -0.66 8.00 14.80
N LEU A 392 -0.59 6.67 14.61
CA LEU A 392 -1.55 5.72 15.16
C LEU A 392 -1.58 5.78 16.68
N GLN A 393 -0.41 5.87 17.34
CA GLN A 393 -0.35 6.03 18.79
C GLN A 393 -1.10 7.26 19.27
N LYS A 394 -0.82 8.42 18.66
CA LYS A 394 -1.42 9.69 19.05
C LYS A 394 -2.94 9.69 18.88
N TYR A 395 -3.45 9.17 17.76
CA TYR A 395 -4.87 9.32 17.41
C TYR A 395 -5.76 8.10 17.73
N LEU A 396 -5.18 6.94 18.02
CA LEU A 396 -5.88 5.80 18.62
C LEU A 396 -5.68 5.71 20.15
N GLY A 397 -4.85 6.59 20.73
CA GLY A 397 -4.55 6.60 22.16
C GLY A 397 -3.88 5.29 22.61
N LEU A 398 -2.86 4.83 21.88
CA LEU A 398 -2.16 3.58 22.19
C LEU A 398 -1.22 3.77 23.39
N HIS A 399 -1.10 2.73 24.21
CA HIS A 399 -0.12 2.67 25.30
C HIS A 399 1.11 1.89 24.86
N LYS A 400 1.86 2.48 23.91
CA LYS A 400 3.14 1.97 23.40
C LYS A 400 4.16 3.11 23.46
N ASN A 401 5.40 2.86 23.01
CA ASN A 401 6.48 3.85 23.00
C ASN A 401 6.73 4.39 21.57
N PHE A 402 5.69 4.52 20.75
CA PHE A 402 5.80 5.00 19.36
C PHE A 402 5.92 6.53 19.27
N ASP A 403 5.57 7.25 20.34
CA ASP A 403 5.79 8.69 20.54
C ASP A 403 7.26 9.09 20.42
N ARG A 404 8.19 8.15 20.64
CA ARG A 404 9.62 8.35 20.37
C ARG A 404 9.92 8.75 18.91
N TRP A 405 8.97 8.51 17.99
CA TRP A 405 9.06 8.86 16.58
C TRP A 405 8.16 10.04 16.20
N ASP A 406 7.64 10.81 17.17
CA ASP A 406 6.79 11.98 16.92
C ASP A 406 7.46 13.01 15.99
N SER A 407 8.79 13.14 16.08
CA SER A 407 9.57 14.01 15.19
C SER A 407 9.41 13.65 13.71
N LEU A 408 9.22 12.38 13.38
CA LEU A 408 9.05 11.93 12.00
C LEU A 408 7.71 12.39 11.41
N MET A 409 6.65 12.50 12.23
CA MET A 409 5.36 13.03 11.78
C MET A 409 5.44 14.51 11.38
N GLU A 410 6.38 15.25 11.97
CA GLU A 410 6.64 16.65 11.65
C GLU A 410 7.64 16.81 10.49
N GLY A 411 8.17 15.70 9.95
CA GLY A 411 9.19 15.72 8.90
C GLY A 411 10.59 16.08 9.41
N ASN A 412 10.85 15.94 10.71
CA ASN A 412 12.13 16.23 11.34
C ASN A 412 13.06 15.01 11.29
N ASP A 413 13.59 14.74 10.10
CA ASP A 413 14.63 13.75 9.82
C ASP A 413 15.42 14.20 8.57
N GLU A 414 16.68 13.81 8.45
CA GLU A 414 17.51 14.20 7.29
C GLU A 414 16.90 13.73 5.96
N ASN A 415 16.18 12.61 5.96
CA ASN A 415 15.53 11.98 4.81
C ASN A 415 14.04 12.36 4.70
N LEU A 416 13.53 13.22 5.58
CA LEU A 416 12.15 13.72 5.53
C LEU A 416 12.10 15.22 5.22
N LYS A 417 10.98 15.63 4.65
CA LYS A 417 10.62 17.03 4.43
C LYS A 417 9.22 17.27 4.99
N PRO A 418 8.99 18.31 5.80
CA PRO A 418 7.65 18.71 6.21
C PRO A 418 6.82 19.13 5.00
N GLY A 419 5.55 18.73 4.96
CA GLY A 419 4.62 19.08 3.89
C GLY A 419 4.86 18.32 2.59
N SER A 420 4.51 18.97 1.49
CA SER A 420 4.48 18.37 0.15
C SER A 420 5.85 18.41 -0.55
N PRO A 421 6.07 17.59 -1.60
CA PRO A 421 7.31 17.64 -2.38
C PRO A 421 7.61 19.02 -2.99
N PHE A 422 6.57 19.84 -3.23
CA PHE A 422 6.68 21.16 -3.86
C PHE A 422 6.84 22.34 -2.92
N ASP A 423 6.68 22.17 -1.60
CA ASP A 423 6.81 23.28 -0.66
C ASP A 423 8.25 23.80 -0.60
N THR A 424 8.47 25.11 -0.67
CA THR A 424 9.80 25.67 -0.41
C THR A 424 10.07 25.57 1.09
N THR A 425 11.23 25.03 1.49
CA THR A 425 11.70 25.07 2.87
C THR A 425 11.93 26.52 3.26
N THR A 426 10.92 27.16 3.80
CA THR A 426 11.09 28.40 4.55
C THR A 426 11.66 27.99 5.90
N GLN A 427 12.84 28.53 6.23
CA GLN A 427 13.36 28.48 7.60
C GLN A 427 12.28 29.04 8.56
N PRO A 428 12.24 28.57 9.82
CA PRO A 428 11.25 29.07 10.78
C PRO A 428 11.34 30.60 10.87
N PRO A 429 10.22 31.32 11.04
CA PRO A 429 10.25 32.76 11.15
C PRO A 429 11.00 33.12 12.44
N THR A 430 12.24 33.58 12.29
CA THR A 430 12.91 34.34 13.33
C THR A 430 12.02 35.53 13.67
N LEU A 431 11.66 35.62 14.95
CA LEU A 431 10.97 36.71 15.60
C LEU A 431 11.16 38.07 14.90
N GLN A 432 10.21 38.47 14.06
CA GLN A 432 9.94 39.87 13.79
C GLN A 432 8.76 40.29 14.66
N ASN A 433 9.08 40.66 15.89
CA ASN A 433 8.24 41.50 16.74
C ASN A 433 9.15 42.28 17.70
N SER A 434 9.65 43.42 17.25
CA SER A 434 9.65 44.62 18.08
C SER A 434 9.68 45.85 17.16
N THR A 435 8.49 46.41 17.02
CA THR A 435 8.18 47.75 16.53
C THR A 435 9.09 48.82 17.12
N GLY A 436 9.37 49.84 16.30
CA GLY A 436 10.30 50.90 16.60
C GLY A 436 9.88 51.83 17.74
N ILE A 437 10.90 52.35 18.42
CA ILE A 437 10.86 53.65 19.08
C ILE A 437 12.19 54.34 18.72
N GLN A 438 12.18 55.14 17.65
CA GLN A 438 13.14 56.23 17.49
C GLN A 438 12.65 57.39 18.35
N LYS A 439 13.33 57.67 19.46
CA LYS A 439 13.33 58.98 20.08
C LYS A 439 14.60 59.71 19.63
N GLN A 440 14.44 60.62 18.68
CA GLN A 440 15.30 61.79 18.59
C GLN A 440 14.93 62.71 19.76
N ASN A 441 15.92 63.15 20.54
CA ASN A 441 15.91 64.44 21.20
C ASN A 441 17.33 64.98 21.11
N LEU A 442 17.46 66.04 20.32
CA LEU A 442 18.48 67.07 20.45
C LEU A 442 18.01 68.04 21.56
N ASP A 443 19.01 68.67 22.18
CA ASP A 443 18.99 69.68 23.25
C ASP A 443 19.13 69.17 24.68
#